data_AF-A0A7S2HCK6-F1
#
_entry.id   AF-A0A7S2HCK6-F1
#
_cell.length_a   1.000
_cell.length_b   1.000
_cell.length_c   1.000
_cell.angle_alpha   90.00
_cell.angle_beta   90.00
_cell.angle_gamma   90.00
#
_symmetry.space_group_name_H-M   'P 1'
#
loop_
_entity.id
_entity.type
_entity.pdbx_description
1 polymer ?
#
loop_
_entity_poly.entity_id
_entity_poly.type
_entity_poly.pdbx_seq_one_letter_code
_entity_poly.pdbx_strand_id
1 'polypeptide(L)'
;QRALLISSHFDSAIGSPAAMDANAEIGIMVELLRLYAHDPPPTDIVFNFNGGEEMIMPAAHGFITTHRWASDLCAVVNLESAGAGGRETVFQAGPKNRWILETYAARVARPHGNSVIQAFFQLGVIPGDTDYRIYRDFGDLPGVDFVITSNDWVYHTTQDDLRHA
;
A
#
# COMPACT_ATOMS: atom_id res chain seq x y z
N GLN A 1 8.80 -4.99 20.34
CA GLN A 1 9.16 -3.62 19.87
C GLN A 1 7.94 -3.03 19.16
N ARG A 2 7.95 -1.75 18.77
CA ARG A 2 6.88 -1.17 17.93
C ARG A 2 7.49 -0.78 16.60
N ALA A 3 7.02 -1.39 15.52
CA ALA A 3 7.52 -1.19 14.17
C ALA A 3 6.43 -0.69 13.22
N LEU A 4 6.83 0.12 12.24
CA LEU A 4 6.00 0.53 11.11
C LEU A 4 6.11 -0.53 10.00
N LEU A 5 4.98 -1.02 9.51
CA LEU A 5 4.94 -1.84 8.30
C LEU A 5 4.88 -0.93 7.07
N ILE A 6 5.77 -1.14 6.09
CA ILE A 6 5.64 -0.63 4.74
C ILE A 6 5.43 -1.84 3.83
N SER A 7 4.30 -1.89 3.12
CA SER A 7 3.89 -3.03 2.32
C SER A 7 3.53 -2.62 0.90
N SER A 8 3.85 -3.49 -0.04
CA SER A 8 3.32 -3.50 -1.40
C SER A 8 3.50 -4.90 -1.97
N HIS A 9 2.71 -5.24 -2.98
CA HIS A 9 2.84 -6.50 -3.69
C HIS A 9 3.83 -6.38 -4.85
N PHE A 10 4.42 -7.50 -5.27
CA PHE A 10 5.34 -7.55 -6.42
C PHE A 10 4.83 -8.45 -7.55
N ASP A 11 3.75 -9.20 -7.33
CA ASP A 11 3.12 -9.97 -8.38
C ASP A 11 2.27 -9.09 -9.30
N SER A 12 1.86 -9.65 -10.43
CA SER A 12 1.18 -8.95 -11.51
C SER A 12 -0.14 -9.62 -11.85
N ALA A 13 -1.15 -8.83 -12.22
CA ALA A 13 -2.33 -9.34 -12.91
C ALA A 13 -1.96 -10.19 -14.15
N ILE A 14 -2.86 -11.10 -14.52
CA ILE A 14 -2.64 -12.06 -15.61
C ILE A 14 -2.37 -11.32 -16.92
N GLY A 15 -1.13 -11.44 -17.43
CA GLY A 15 -0.72 -10.85 -18.70
C GLY A 15 -0.29 -9.38 -18.61
N SER A 16 -0.30 -8.77 -17.41
CA SER A 16 0.23 -7.42 -17.17
C SER A 16 1.77 -7.45 -17.01
N PRO A 17 2.51 -6.52 -17.62
CA PRO A 17 3.93 -6.29 -17.31
C PRO A 17 4.15 -5.62 -15.94
N ALA A 18 3.09 -5.11 -15.31
CA ALA A 18 3.09 -4.60 -13.95
C ALA A 18 4.03 -3.39 -13.72
N ALA A 19 4.19 -2.50 -14.70
CA ALA A 19 5.11 -1.37 -14.56
C ALA A 19 4.71 -0.45 -13.40
N MET A 20 3.41 -0.18 -13.28
CA MET A 20 2.83 0.64 -12.23
C MET A 20 2.12 -0.22 -11.19
N ASP A 21 1.43 -1.28 -11.58
CA ASP A 21 0.81 -2.21 -10.65
C ASP A 21 1.56 -3.55 -10.71
N ALA A 22 2.67 -3.74 -9.97
CA ALA A 22 3.09 -2.97 -8.77
C ALA A 22 4.58 -2.60 -8.70
N ASN A 23 5.31 -2.62 -9.83
CA ASN A 23 6.76 -2.40 -9.79
C ASN A 23 7.17 -0.98 -9.36
N ALA A 24 6.30 0.03 -9.54
CA ALA A 24 6.59 1.40 -9.13
C ALA A 24 6.72 1.53 -7.60
N GLU A 25 5.82 0.89 -6.85
CA GLU A 25 5.74 0.87 -5.39
C GLU A 25 6.90 0.05 -4.81
N ILE A 26 7.25 -1.06 -5.47
CA ILE A 26 8.46 -1.83 -5.16
C ILE A 26 9.70 -0.95 -5.32
N GLY A 27 9.77 -0.15 -6.38
CA GLY A 27 10.84 0.85 -6.58
C GLY A 27 10.92 1.85 -5.44
N ILE A 28 9.78 2.39 -4.98
CA ILE A 28 9.70 3.29 -3.82
C ILE A 28 10.21 2.60 -2.56
N MET A 29 9.76 1.37 -2.28
CA MET A 29 10.15 0.61 -1.09
C MET A 29 11.65 0.30 -1.07
N VAL A 30 12.23 -0.08 -2.22
CA VAL A 30 13.68 -0.34 -2.34
C VAL A 30 14.49 0.95 -2.10
N GLU A 31 14.03 2.08 -2.62
CA GLU A 31 14.71 3.37 -2.40
C GLU A 31 14.63 3.82 -0.93
N LEU A 32 13.47 3.65 -0.28
CA LEU A 32 13.31 3.91 1.15
C LEU A 32 14.22 3.00 1.99
N LEU A 33 14.27 1.71 1.66
CA LEU A 33 15.15 0.75 2.31
C LEU A 33 16.63 1.16 2.16
N ARG A 34 17.04 1.59 0.95
CA ARG A 34 18.40 2.08 0.69
C ARG A 34 18.73 3.30 1.56
N LEU A 35 17.82 4.26 1.66
CA LEU A 35 18.01 5.47 2.47
C LEU A 35 18.13 5.13 3.97
N TYR A 36 17.21 4.31 4.50
CA TYR A 36 17.21 3.96 5.92
C TYR A 36 18.26 2.93 6.32
N ALA A 37 18.83 2.18 5.37
CA ALA A 37 20.03 1.38 5.63
C ALA A 37 21.26 2.24 5.92
N HIS A 38 21.32 3.46 5.38
CA HIS A 38 22.40 4.42 5.62
C HIS A 38 22.14 5.35 6.81
N ASP A 39 20.90 5.79 6.99
CA ASP A 39 20.47 6.65 8.09
C ASP A 39 19.21 6.06 8.76
N PRO A 40 19.38 5.11 9.69
CA PRO A 40 18.25 4.40 10.28
C PRO A 40 17.34 5.34 11.09
N PRO A 41 16.02 5.27 10.90
CA PRO A 41 15.09 6.04 11.70
C PRO A 41 15.06 5.52 13.15
N PRO A 42 14.58 6.34 14.10
CA PRO A 42 14.47 5.94 15.51
C PRO A 42 13.40 4.87 15.77
N THR A 43 12.57 4.55 14.77
CA THR A 43 11.51 3.53 14.86
C THR A 43 11.82 2.41 13.89
N ASP A 44 11.66 1.17 14.34
CA ASP A 44 11.86 0.00 13.50
C ASP A 44 10.89 0.02 12.31
N ILE A 45 11.36 -0.36 11.12
CA ILE A 45 10.54 -0.47 9.92
C ILE A 45 10.63 -1.91 9.42
N VAL A 46 9.48 -2.52 9.16
CA VAL A 46 9.36 -3.80 8.47
C VAL A 46 8.92 -3.52 7.04
N PHE A 47 9.74 -3.89 6.07
CA PHE A 47 9.37 -3.88 4.66
C PHE A 47 8.81 -5.25 4.27
N ASN A 48 7.56 -5.29 3.82
CA ASN A 48 6.91 -6.51 3.35
C ASN A 48 6.69 -6.46 1.83
N PHE A 49 7.68 -6.95 1.09
CA PHE A 49 7.57 -7.21 -0.34
C PHE A 49 6.83 -8.54 -0.52
N ASN A 50 5.53 -8.48 -0.75
CA ASN A 50 4.67 -9.66 -0.72
C ASN A 50 4.07 -9.97 -2.09
N GLY A 51 3.43 -11.13 -2.25
CA GLY A 51 2.91 -11.54 -3.55
C GLY A 51 1.58 -12.28 -3.47
N GLY A 52 0.96 -12.47 -4.62
CA GLY A 52 -0.37 -13.04 -4.76
C GLY A 52 -1.48 -12.05 -4.44
N GLU A 53 -1.22 -10.75 -4.34
CA GLU A 53 -2.25 -9.72 -4.14
C GLU A 53 -3.39 -9.92 -5.14
N GLU A 54 -3.00 -10.08 -6.40
CA GLU A 54 -3.85 -10.25 -7.58
C GLU A 54 -4.63 -11.57 -7.56
N MET A 55 -4.21 -12.48 -6.68
CA MET A 55 -4.85 -13.75 -6.36
C MET A 55 -5.52 -13.72 -4.98
N ILE A 56 -6.03 -12.55 -4.57
CA ILE A 56 -6.76 -12.28 -3.33
C ILE A 56 -5.84 -12.30 -2.09
N MET A 57 -4.72 -11.58 -2.15
CA MET A 57 -3.84 -11.19 -1.02
C MET A 57 -3.43 -12.33 -0.03
N PRO A 58 -3.10 -13.56 -0.47
CA PRO A 58 -2.80 -14.66 0.43
C PRO A 58 -1.46 -14.49 1.16
N ALA A 59 -0.46 -13.81 0.58
CA ALA A 59 0.82 -13.59 1.27
C ALA A 59 0.71 -12.53 2.36
N ALA A 60 0.04 -11.40 2.12
CA ALA A 60 -0.27 -10.43 3.17
C ALA A 60 -1.04 -11.10 4.33
N HIS A 61 -2.00 -11.98 4.00
CA HIS A 61 -2.76 -12.72 5.02
C HIS A 61 -1.87 -13.70 5.78
N GLY A 62 -1.05 -14.48 5.08
CA GLY A 62 -0.08 -15.37 5.71
C GLY A 62 0.90 -14.62 6.62
N PHE A 63 1.41 -13.48 6.17
CA PHE A 63 2.33 -12.65 6.94
C PHE A 63 1.69 -12.15 8.23
N ILE A 64 0.54 -11.46 8.15
CA ILE A 64 -0.05 -10.83 9.33
C ILE A 64 -0.57 -11.85 10.36
N THR A 65 -1.01 -13.03 9.91
CA THR A 65 -1.60 -14.05 10.80
C THR A 65 -0.57 -15.03 11.38
N THR A 66 0.58 -15.22 10.74
CA THR A 66 1.53 -16.29 11.13
C THR A 66 2.95 -15.82 11.41
N HIS A 67 3.37 -14.68 10.85
CA HIS A 67 4.76 -14.26 10.95
C HIS A 67 5.08 -13.67 12.33
N ARG A 68 6.22 -14.03 12.92
CA ARG A 68 6.63 -13.57 14.25
C ARG A 68 6.74 -12.05 14.40
N TRP A 69 7.01 -11.33 13.30
CA TRP A 69 7.11 -9.87 13.33
C TRP A 69 5.76 -9.18 13.34
N ALA A 70 4.67 -9.88 12.99
CA ALA A 70 3.33 -9.29 13.00
C ALA A 70 2.95 -8.75 14.39
N SER A 71 3.39 -9.41 15.47
CA SER A 71 3.13 -8.96 16.85
C SER A 71 3.87 -7.69 17.27
N ASP A 72 4.90 -7.27 16.52
CA ASP A 72 5.65 -6.04 16.80
C ASP A 72 5.13 -4.83 16.00
N LEU A 73 4.17 -5.03 15.08
CA LEU A 73 3.66 -3.96 14.23
C LEU A 73 2.70 -3.04 15.00
N CYS A 74 2.81 -1.73 14.77
CA CYS A 74 1.92 -0.74 15.38
C CYS A 74 1.13 0.11 14.38
N ALA A 75 1.56 0.15 13.13
CA ALA A 75 0.86 0.84 12.04
C ALA A 75 1.30 0.28 10.69
N VAL A 76 0.54 0.57 9.63
CA VAL A 76 0.85 0.18 8.25
C VAL A 76 0.75 1.38 7.29
N VAL A 77 1.69 1.42 6.35
CA VAL A 77 1.62 2.17 5.10
C VAL A 77 1.60 1.14 3.97
N ASN A 78 0.47 1.06 3.27
CA ASN A 78 0.35 0.22 2.08
C ASN A 78 0.45 1.11 0.83
N LEU A 79 1.21 0.65 -0.16
CA LEU A 79 1.42 1.33 -1.43
C LEU A 79 0.80 0.51 -2.55
N GLU A 80 -0.04 1.16 -3.36
CA GLU A 80 -0.81 0.55 -4.43
C GLU A 80 -0.82 1.42 -5.70
N SER A 81 -1.11 0.81 -6.84
CA SER A 81 -1.47 1.50 -8.05
C SER A 81 -2.70 0.89 -8.74
N ALA A 82 -3.67 1.74 -9.06
CA ALA A 82 -4.80 1.43 -9.93
C ALA A 82 -4.76 2.26 -11.23
N GLY A 83 -3.56 2.60 -11.70
CA GLY A 83 -3.35 3.38 -12.90
C GLY A 83 -1.87 3.61 -13.22
N ALA A 84 -1.58 4.48 -14.17
CA ALA A 84 -0.21 4.81 -14.58
C ALA A 84 0.06 6.30 -14.56
N GLY A 85 -0.30 6.95 -13.45
CA GLY A 85 0.17 8.29 -13.19
C GLY A 85 -0.76 9.16 -12.37
N GLY A 86 -0.47 10.44 -12.42
CA GLY A 86 -1.07 11.43 -11.54
C GLY A 86 -0.40 11.43 -10.18
N ARG A 87 -1.13 11.93 -9.19
CA ARG A 87 -0.61 12.11 -7.84
C ARG A 87 -1.11 10.99 -6.93
N GLU A 88 -0.18 10.39 -6.20
CA GLU A 88 -0.48 9.45 -5.13
C GLU A 88 -1.52 10.03 -4.16
N THR A 89 -2.51 9.22 -3.79
CA THR A 89 -3.69 9.64 -3.03
C THR A 89 -3.96 8.67 -1.90
N VAL A 90 -4.13 9.16 -0.67
CA VAL A 90 -4.69 8.32 0.41
C VAL A 90 -6.15 8.03 0.09
N PHE A 91 -6.50 6.76 -0.11
CA PHE A 91 -7.87 6.37 -0.45
C PHE A 91 -8.53 5.47 0.60
N GLN A 92 -7.75 4.84 1.47
CA GLN A 92 -8.25 4.23 2.71
C GLN A 92 -7.39 4.66 3.90
N ALA A 93 -8.03 4.83 5.05
CA ALA A 93 -7.35 5.07 6.32
C ALA A 93 -8.13 4.50 7.50
N GLY A 94 -7.43 4.20 8.59
CA GLY A 94 -8.03 3.76 9.86
C GLY A 94 -7.72 2.31 10.23
N PRO A 95 -8.54 1.67 11.08
CA PRO A 95 -9.63 2.23 11.85
C PRO A 95 -9.10 2.93 13.12
N LYS A 96 -9.98 3.67 13.81
CA LYS A 96 -9.81 4.20 15.19
C LYS A 96 -8.76 5.30 15.42
N ASN A 97 -7.92 5.65 14.45
CA ASN A 97 -6.75 6.50 14.71
C ASN A 97 -6.64 7.71 13.76
N ARG A 98 -7.15 8.87 14.22
CA ARG A 98 -6.99 10.15 13.51
C ARG A 98 -5.54 10.60 13.38
N TRP A 99 -4.69 10.17 14.31
CA TRP A 99 -3.31 10.64 14.40
C TRP A 99 -2.50 10.38 13.12
N ILE A 100 -2.75 9.29 12.38
CA ILE A 100 -2.04 8.99 11.12
C ILE A 100 -2.38 10.04 10.06
N LEU A 101 -3.67 10.32 9.87
CA LEU A 101 -4.12 11.33 8.91
C LEU A 101 -3.72 12.75 9.33
N GLU A 102 -3.79 13.06 10.62
CA GLU A 102 -3.30 14.33 11.18
C GLU A 102 -1.79 14.49 10.97
N THR A 103 -1.02 13.41 11.16
CA THR A 103 0.43 13.39 10.91
C THR A 103 0.72 13.57 9.42
N TYR A 104 0.01 12.86 8.55
CA TYR A 104 0.13 12.99 7.09
C TYR A 104 -0.17 14.44 6.65
N ALA A 105 -1.28 15.02 7.13
CA ALA A 105 -1.66 16.40 6.83
C ALA A 105 -0.65 17.43 7.34
N ALA A 106 -0.03 17.20 8.50
CA ALA A 106 0.93 18.12 9.11
C ALA A 106 2.35 18.01 8.55
N ARG A 107 2.75 16.84 8.04
CA ARG A 107 4.14 16.56 7.62
C ARG A 107 4.35 16.56 6.11
N VAL A 108 3.32 16.29 5.32
CA VAL A 108 3.44 16.28 3.87
C VAL A 108 3.12 17.66 3.33
N ALA A 109 4.05 18.24 2.55
CA ALA A 109 3.94 19.62 2.05
C ALA A 109 2.64 19.89 1.27
N ARG A 110 2.17 18.88 0.55
CA ARG A 110 0.87 18.85 -0.10
C ARG A 110 0.27 17.49 0.24
N PRO A 111 -0.62 17.36 1.22
CA PRO A 111 -1.34 16.11 1.46
C PRO A 111 -2.40 15.90 0.37
N HIS A 112 -2.71 14.66 0.04
CA HIS A 112 -3.77 14.30 -0.89
C HIS A 112 -4.54 13.09 -0.38
N GLY A 113 -5.87 13.18 -0.38
CA GLY A 113 -6.71 12.06 0.00
C GLY A 113 -8.12 12.21 -0.54
N ASN A 114 -8.81 11.09 -0.70
CA ASN A 114 -10.16 11.04 -1.24
C ASN A 114 -11.08 10.19 -0.35
N SER A 115 -11.89 10.87 0.47
CA SER A 115 -12.84 10.21 1.38
C SER A 115 -14.02 9.54 0.65
N VAL A 116 -14.31 9.93 -0.59
CA VAL A 116 -15.38 9.30 -1.39
C VAL A 116 -14.95 7.88 -1.79
N ILE A 117 -13.69 7.71 -2.20
CA ILE A 117 -13.15 6.38 -2.52
C ILE A 117 -13.18 5.49 -1.27
N GLN A 118 -12.75 6.00 -0.10
CA GLN A 118 -12.85 5.26 1.16
C GLN A 118 -14.29 4.77 1.43
N ALA A 119 -15.28 5.63 1.21
CA ALA A 119 -16.68 5.27 1.42
C ALA A 119 -17.12 4.14 0.47
N PHE A 120 -16.67 4.14 -0.79
CA PHE A 120 -16.97 3.06 -1.72
C PHE A 120 -16.36 1.71 -1.30
N PHE A 121 -15.12 1.69 -0.81
CA PHE A 121 -14.52 0.48 -0.23
C PHE A 121 -15.30 0.01 1.01
N GLN A 122 -15.69 0.92 1.91
CA GLN A 122 -16.47 0.57 3.11
C GLN A 122 -17.88 0.06 2.79
N LEU A 123 -18.47 0.52 1.70
CA LEU A 123 -19.77 0.04 1.22
C LEU A 123 -19.67 -1.28 0.43
N GLY A 124 -18.45 -1.76 0.15
CA GLY A 124 -18.23 -2.98 -0.63
C GLY A 124 -18.70 -2.88 -2.08
N VAL A 125 -18.74 -1.67 -2.65
CA VAL A 125 -19.18 -1.47 -4.04
C VAL A 125 -18.03 -1.62 -5.04
N ILE A 126 -16.79 -1.55 -4.56
CA ILE A 126 -15.60 -1.83 -5.38
C ILE A 126 -15.34 -3.34 -5.33
N PRO A 127 -15.24 -4.02 -6.49
CA PRO A 127 -15.06 -5.47 -6.54
C PRO A 127 -13.65 -5.93 -6.17
N GLY A 128 -12.65 -5.03 -6.23
CA GLY A 128 -11.28 -5.26 -5.80
C GLY A 128 -11.02 -4.78 -4.37
N ASP A 129 -9.86 -5.16 -3.83
CA ASP A 129 -9.35 -4.70 -2.54
C ASP A 129 -7.82 -4.66 -2.60
N THR A 130 -7.17 -4.31 -1.49
CA THR A 130 -5.71 -4.30 -1.39
C THR A 130 -5.25 -5.04 -0.14
N ASP A 131 -3.95 -5.32 -0.08
CA ASP A 131 -3.27 -5.83 1.11
C ASP A 131 -3.61 -5.04 2.39
N TYR A 132 -3.92 -3.74 2.27
CA TYR A 132 -4.33 -2.91 3.39
C TYR A 132 -5.53 -3.47 4.15
N ARG A 133 -6.55 -4.01 3.45
CA ARG A 133 -7.67 -4.66 4.14
C ARG A 133 -7.18 -5.80 5.01
N ILE A 134 -6.23 -6.58 4.53
CA ILE A 134 -5.74 -7.74 5.27
C ILE A 134 -5.07 -7.30 6.59
N TYR A 135 -4.23 -6.27 6.53
CA TYR A 135 -3.60 -5.71 7.74
C TYR A 135 -4.61 -5.09 8.70
N ARG A 136 -5.64 -4.43 8.15
CA ARG A 136 -6.73 -3.86 8.93
C ARG A 136 -7.57 -4.93 9.64
N ASP A 137 -8.09 -5.89 8.88
CA ASP A 137 -9.14 -6.80 9.35
C ASP A 137 -8.57 -7.97 10.15
N PHE A 138 -7.37 -8.45 9.81
CA PHE A 138 -6.73 -9.59 10.46
C PHE A 138 -5.58 -9.19 11.40
N GLY A 139 -5.02 -7.98 11.25
CA GLY A 139 -3.97 -7.44 12.11
C GLY A 139 -4.43 -6.38 13.12
N ASP A 140 -5.66 -5.84 13.00
CA ASP A 140 -6.14 -4.63 13.71
C ASP A 140 -5.11 -3.47 13.63
N LEU A 141 -4.34 -3.41 12.55
CA LEU A 141 -3.32 -2.37 12.36
C LEU A 141 -3.98 -1.09 11.84
N PRO A 142 -3.77 0.06 12.51
CA PRO A 142 -4.15 1.34 11.93
C PRO A 142 -3.18 1.71 10.81
N GLY A 143 -3.67 2.34 9.75
CA GLY A 143 -2.78 2.75 8.68
C GLY A 143 -3.38 3.69 7.66
N VAL A 144 -2.64 3.80 6.57
CA VAL A 144 -3.05 4.45 5.33
C VAL A 144 -2.74 3.55 4.15
N ASP A 145 -3.63 3.62 3.18
CA ASP A 145 -3.51 2.98 1.87
C ASP A 145 -3.38 4.07 0.83
N PHE A 146 -2.27 4.07 0.10
CA PHE A 146 -1.97 5.01 -0.96
C PHE A 146 -2.22 4.37 -2.31
N VAL A 147 -2.78 5.15 -3.24
CA VAL A 147 -3.02 4.68 -4.61
C VAL A 147 -2.69 5.74 -5.64
N ILE A 148 -2.15 5.30 -6.77
CA ILE A 148 -2.05 6.06 -8.02
C ILE A 148 -3.22 5.67 -8.93
N THR A 149 -4.00 6.62 -9.45
CA THR A 149 -5.28 6.31 -10.15
C THR A 149 -5.47 7.00 -11.50
N SER A 150 -4.57 7.89 -11.94
CA SER A 150 -4.73 8.48 -13.28
C SER A 150 -4.23 7.50 -14.35
N ASN A 151 -4.72 7.64 -15.58
CA ASN A 151 -4.44 6.69 -16.66
C ASN A 151 -4.86 5.24 -16.30
N ASP A 152 -5.97 5.08 -15.59
CA ASP A 152 -6.54 3.81 -15.12
C ASP A 152 -6.89 2.80 -16.24
N TRP A 153 -7.03 3.25 -17.49
CA TRP A 153 -7.29 2.37 -18.63
C TRP A 153 -6.18 1.33 -18.90
N VAL A 154 -4.97 1.51 -18.37
CA VAL A 154 -3.88 0.53 -18.49
C VAL A 154 -3.89 -0.51 -17.37
N TYR A 155 -4.61 -0.24 -16.28
CA TYR A 155 -4.67 -1.09 -15.10
C TYR A 155 -5.12 -2.52 -15.45
N HIS A 156 -4.39 -3.52 -14.96
CA HIS A 156 -4.64 -4.94 -15.26
C HIS A 156 -4.65 -5.30 -16.75
N THR A 157 -3.90 -4.57 -17.58
CA THR A 157 -3.77 -4.85 -19.01
C THR A 157 -2.33 -5.07 -19.43
N THR A 158 -2.15 -5.56 -20.66
CA THR A 158 -0.82 -5.65 -21.30
C THR A 158 -0.16 -4.28 -21.53
N GLN A 159 -0.89 -3.17 -21.29
CA GLN A 159 -0.44 -1.80 -21.51
C GLN A 159 0.11 -1.16 -20.23
N ASP A 160 0.04 -1.83 -19.08
CA ASP A 160 0.80 -1.43 -17.90
C ASP A 160 2.29 -1.77 -18.08
N ASP A 161 2.92 -1.04 -19.01
CA ASP A 161 4.33 -1.14 -19.37
C ASP A 161 5.04 0.20 -19.20
N LEU A 162 6.38 0.18 -19.21
CA LEU A 162 7.20 1.38 -19.05
C LEU A 162 7.02 2.45 -20.15
N ARG A 163 6.31 2.15 -21.25
CA ARG A 163 6.03 3.13 -22.31
C ARG A 163 4.77 3.95 -22.02
N HIS A 164 3.90 3.44 -21.16
CA HIS A 164 2.65 4.09 -20.76
C HIS A 164 2.67 4.57 -19.30
N ALA A 165 3.75 4.28 -18.56
CA ALA A 165 4.06 4.82 -17.23
C ALA A 165 4.54 6.28 -17.25
#